data_AF-A0A1N7N510-F1
#
_entry.id   AF-A0A1N7N510-F1
#
_cell.length_a   1.000
_cell.length_b   1.000
_cell.length_c   1.000
_cell.angle_alpha   90.00
_cell.angle_beta   90.00
_cell.angle_gamma   90.00
#
_symmetry.space_group_name_H-M   'P 1'
#
loop_
_entity.id
_entity.type
_entity.pdbx_description
1 polymer ?
#
loop_
_entity_poly.entity_id
_entity_poly.type
_entity_poly.pdbx_seq_one_letter_code
_entity_poly.pdbx_strand_id
1 'polypeptide(L)'
;MRAEIHQGRVDAALERARALGKLVPAMEEWAVELASANITSFEAWEACALPLVNLGGPKLAGRVPPPELLTHGKGRTNAERLAVCAQLGIEPGQNV
;
A
#
# COMPACT_ATOMS: atom_id res chain seq x y z
N MET A 1 -21.01 -11.65 -0.70
CA MET A 1 -20.78 -11.29 -2.12
C MET A 1 -20.99 -9.82 -2.46
N ARG A 2 -22.20 -9.22 -2.37
CA ARG A 2 -22.38 -7.79 -2.76
C ARG A 2 -21.64 -6.78 -1.87
N ALA A 3 -21.62 -7.02 -0.55
CA ALA A 3 -20.89 -6.18 0.40
C ALA A 3 -19.36 -6.26 0.22
N GLU A 4 -18.83 -7.45 -0.03
CA GLU A 4 -17.40 -7.67 -0.28
C GLU A 4 -16.91 -6.95 -1.55
N ILE A 5 -17.71 -6.98 -2.62
CA ILE A 5 -17.42 -6.23 -3.86
C ILE A 5 -17.44 -4.72 -3.60
N HIS A 6 -18.37 -4.25 -2.78
CA HIS A 6 -18.47 -2.84 -2.44
C HIS A 6 -17.25 -2.37 -1.62
N GLN A 7 -16.85 -3.16 -0.62
CA GLN A 7 -15.71 -2.84 0.24
C GLN A 7 -14.40 -2.85 -0.53
N GLY A 8 -14.18 -3.84 -1.41
CA GLY A 8 -12.99 -3.87 -2.28
C GLY A 8 -12.92 -2.68 -3.25
N ARG A 9 -14.06 -2.12 -3.67
CA ARG A 9 -14.10 -0.89 -4.47
C ARG A 9 -13.74 0.35 -3.66
N VAL A 10 -14.21 0.43 -2.41
CA VAL A 10 -13.87 1.52 -1.48
C VAL A 10 -12.37 1.53 -1.20
N ASP A 11 -11.80 0.39 -0.84
CA ASP A 11 -10.37 0.26 -0.57
C ASP A 11 -9.53 0.64 -1.80
N ALA A 12 -9.91 0.16 -2.98
CA ALA A 12 -9.24 0.51 -4.23
C ALA A 12 -9.31 2.00 -4.55
N ALA A 13 -10.41 2.69 -4.19
CA ALA A 13 -10.54 4.13 -4.41
C ALA A 13 -9.66 4.94 -3.46
N LEU A 14 -9.62 4.55 -2.18
CA LEU A 14 -8.76 5.16 -1.17
C LEU A 14 -7.28 5.01 -1.55
N GLU A 15 -6.85 3.80 -1.93
CA GLU A 15 -5.47 3.55 -2.34
C GLU A 15 -5.04 4.37 -3.57
N ARG A 16 -5.92 4.52 -4.57
CA ARG A 16 -5.63 5.40 -5.71
C ARG A 16 -5.47 6.86 -5.27
N ALA A 17 -6.36 7.36 -4.42
CA ALA A 17 -6.28 8.73 -3.93
C ALA A 17 -5.01 8.99 -3.09
N ARG A 18 -4.57 8.00 -2.29
CA ARG A 18 -3.27 8.02 -1.57
C ARG A 18 -2.10 8.04 -2.55
N ALA A 19 -2.10 7.13 -3.52
CA ALA A 19 -1.02 7.02 -4.51
C ALA A 19 -0.88 8.29 -5.38
N LEU A 20 -1.99 8.97 -5.66
CA LEU A 20 -2.00 10.25 -6.38
C LEU A 20 -1.58 11.45 -5.50
N GLY A 21 -1.36 11.25 -4.20
CA GLY A 21 -1.01 12.33 -3.27
C GLY A 21 -2.16 13.30 -2.99
N LYS A 22 -3.39 12.91 -3.33
CA LYS A 22 -4.62 13.69 -3.10
C LYS A 22 -5.18 13.44 -1.71
N LEU A 23 -5.03 12.22 -1.20
CA LEU A 23 -5.42 11.86 0.16
C LEU A 23 -4.22 11.97 1.10
N VAL A 24 -4.36 12.82 2.12
CA VAL A 24 -3.36 12.98 3.20
C VAL A 24 -3.81 12.23 4.45
N PRO A 25 -2.90 11.80 5.34
CA PRO A 25 -3.26 11.02 6.54
C PRO A 25 -4.30 11.70 7.45
N ALA A 26 -4.30 13.04 7.50
CA ALA A 26 -5.27 13.80 8.29
C ALA A 26 -6.71 13.72 7.73
N MET A 27 -6.89 13.35 6.46
CA MET A 27 -8.18 13.22 5.78
C MET A 27 -8.67 11.78 5.70
N GLU A 28 -7.95 10.82 6.30
CA GLU A 28 -8.18 9.40 6.11
C GLU A 28 -9.53 8.93 6.68
N GLU A 29 -9.86 9.35 7.90
CA GLU A 29 -11.13 9.02 8.56
C GLU A 29 -12.32 9.56 7.76
N TRP A 30 -12.25 10.83 7.36
CA TRP A 30 -13.25 11.47 6.51
C TRP A 30 -13.43 10.76 5.16
N ALA A 31 -12.32 10.36 4.53
CA ALA A 31 -12.35 9.69 3.23
C ALA A 31 -12.97 8.29 3.33
N VAL A 32 -12.65 7.55 4.40
CA VAL A 32 -13.24 6.24 4.69
C VAL A 32 -14.75 6.37 4.91
N GLU A 33 -15.18 7.34 5.71
CA GLU A 33 -16.61 7.60 5.95
C GLU A 33 -17.34 7.97 4.66
N LEU A 34 -16.79 8.90 3.87
CA LEU A 34 -17.38 9.35 2.62
C LEU A 34 -17.47 8.21 1.60
N ALA A 35 -16.39 7.44 1.41
CA ALA A 35 -16.36 6.35 0.45
C ALA A 35 -17.29 5.19 0.86
N SER A 36 -17.39 4.90 2.17
CA SER A 36 -18.30 3.89 2.72
C SER A 36 -19.77 4.31 2.61
N ALA A 37 -20.06 5.61 2.76
CA ALA A 37 -21.42 6.14 2.61
C ALA A 37 -21.83 6.31 1.14
N ASN A 38 -20.93 6.82 0.30
CA ASN A 38 -21.17 7.07 -1.12
C ASN A 38 -19.86 7.14 -1.92
N ILE A 39 -19.51 6.00 -2.53
CA ILE A 39 -18.33 5.90 -3.39
C ILE A 39 -18.36 6.84 -4.60
N THR A 40 -19.53 7.14 -5.17
CA THR A 40 -19.65 8.04 -6.33
C THR A 40 -19.26 9.47 -5.95
N SER A 41 -19.64 9.92 -4.75
CA SER A 41 -19.22 11.22 -4.21
C SER A 41 -17.72 11.27 -3.97
N PHE A 42 -17.14 10.17 -3.47
CA PHE A 42 -15.70 10.07 -3.29
C PHE A 42 -14.95 10.12 -4.63
N GLU A 43 -15.42 9.39 -5.65
CA GLU A 43 -14.83 9.40 -7.00
C GLU A 43 -14.94 10.80 -7.66
N ALA A 44 -16.05 11.52 -7.43
CA ALA A 44 -16.21 12.89 -7.90
C ALA A 44 -15.22 13.86 -7.23
N TRP A 45 -14.98 13.70 -5.93
CA TRP A 45 -13.93 14.43 -5.22
C TRP A 45 -12.53 14.04 -5.74
N GLU A 46 -12.26 12.75 -5.94
CA GLU A 46 -10.99 12.25 -6.48
C GLU A 46 -10.69 12.91 -7.83
N ALA A 47 -11.70 13.09 -8.69
CA ALA A 47 -11.55 13.72 -10.00
C ALA A 47 -11.15 15.20 -9.95
N CYS A 48 -11.65 15.97 -8.97
CA CYS A 48 -11.39 17.41 -8.86
C CYS A 48 -10.29 17.78 -7.86
N ALA A 49 -9.96 16.89 -6.93
CA ALA A 49 -8.96 17.14 -5.90
C ALA A 49 -7.57 17.35 -6.51
N LEU A 50 -6.91 18.43 -6.10
CA LEU A 50 -5.52 18.71 -6.43
C LEU A 50 -4.60 17.84 -5.53
N PRO A 51 -3.50 17.29 -6.05
CA PRO A 51 -2.50 16.62 -5.21
C PRO A 51 -1.91 17.60 -4.19
N LEU A 52 -2.07 17.32 -2.89
CA LEU A 52 -1.49 18.13 -1.80
C LEU A 52 -0.09 17.65 -1.42
N VAL A 53 0.15 16.34 -1.49
CA VAL A 53 1.42 15.71 -1.08
C VAL A 53 1.79 14.63 -2.08
N ASN A 54 2.53 15.00 -3.14
CA ASN A 54 3.10 14.03 -4.07
C ASN A 54 4.53 13.69 -3.63
N LEU A 55 4.69 12.67 -2.79
CA LEU A 55 6.02 12.19 -2.36
C LEU A 55 6.77 11.44 -3.48
N GLY A 56 6.10 11.20 -4.63
CA GLY A 56 6.58 10.29 -5.66
C GLY A 56 6.62 8.83 -5.17
N GLY A 57 7.18 7.94 -5.98
CA GLY A 57 7.40 6.55 -5.58
C GLY A 57 8.33 6.45 -4.36
N PRO A 58 8.24 5.37 -3.56
CA PRO A 58 9.09 5.17 -2.40
C PRO A 58 10.57 5.21 -2.79
N LYS A 59 11.34 6.04 -2.09
CA LYS A 59 12.78 6.19 -2.28
C LYS A 59 13.52 5.64 -1.08
N LEU A 60 14.49 4.76 -1.31
CA LEU A 60 15.43 4.31 -0.30
C LEU A 60 16.69 5.18 -0.38
N ALA A 61 16.99 5.94 0.67
CA ALA A 61 18.10 6.91 0.69
C ALA A 61 18.09 7.86 -0.52
N GLY A 62 16.90 8.34 -0.91
CA GLY A 62 16.72 9.25 -2.05
C GLY A 62 16.83 8.61 -3.45
N ARG A 63 17.10 7.29 -3.55
CA ARG A 63 17.15 6.55 -4.81
C ARG A 63 15.90 5.68 -4.96
N VAL A 64 15.42 5.56 -6.19
CA VAL A 64 14.39 4.57 -6.52
C VAL A 64 15.05 3.20 -6.44
N PRO A 65 14.56 2.27 -5.59
CA PRO A 65 15.11 0.93 -5.53
C PRO A 65 14.91 0.23 -6.89
N PRO A 66 15.89 -0.54 -7.37
CA PRO A 66 15.73 -1.38 -8.55
C PRO A 66 14.47 -2.25 -8.42
N PRO A 67 13.64 -2.37 -9.47
CA PRO A 67 12.39 -3.13 -9.42
C PRO A 67 12.60 -4.60 -9.03
N GLU A 68 13.80 -5.13 -9.24
CA GLU A 68 14.20 -6.48 -8.82
C GLU A 68 14.22 -6.65 -7.29
N LEU A 69 14.48 -5.57 -6.54
CA LEU A 69 14.46 -5.56 -5.07
C LEU A 69 13.06 -5.35 -4.50
N LEU A 70 12.12 -4.83 -5.30
CA LEU A 70 10.73 -4.60 -4.90
C LEU A 70 9.88 -5.88 -4.96
N THR A 71 10.29 -6.88 -5.73
CA THR A 71 9.70 -8.22 -5.61
C THR A 71 10.13 -8.86 -4.30
N HIS A 72 9.18 -8.97 -3.35
CA HIS A 72 9.35 -9.72 -2.12
C HIS A 72 10.07 -11.05 -2.41
N GLY A 73 11.28 -11.22 -1.88
CA GLY A 73 11.96 -12.52 -1.85
C GLY A 73 13.09 -12.78 -2.86
N LYS A 74 13.49 -11.84 -3.72
CA LYS A 74 14.65 -12.05 -4.62
C LYS A 74 16.03 -11.73 -4.03
N GLY A 75 16.08 -11.09 -2.86
CA GLY A 75 17.34 -10.58 -2.28
C GLY A 75 18.15 -11.57 -1.43
N ARG A 76 17.65 -12.78 -1.16
CA ARG A 76 18.43 -13.83 -0.50
C ARG A 76 18.12 -15.17 -1.13
N THR A 77 19.17 -15.87 -1.53
CA THR A 77 19.06 -17.29 -1.86
C THR A 77 18.44 -18.03 -0.67
N ASN A 78 17.69 -19.09 -0.93
CA ASN A 78 17.07 -19.90 0.14
C ASN A 78 18.13 -20.34 1.19
N ALA A 79 19.36 -20.58 0.75
CA ALA A 79 20.51 -20.91 1.60
C ALA A 79 20.88 -19.80 2.60
N GLU A 80 20.92 -18.53 2.17
CA GLU A 80 21.20 -17.40 3.06
C GLU A 80 20.10 -17.19 4.09
N ARG A 81 18.83 -17.43 3.71
CA ARG A 81 17.70 -17.38 4.65
C ARG A 81 17.83 -18.47 5.70
N LEU A 82 18.18 -19.69 5.30
CA LEU A 82 18.39 -20.83 6.20
C LEU A 82 19.56 -20.62 7.16
N ALA A 83 20.67 -20.05 6.69
CA ALA A 83 21.83 -19.76 7.53
C ALA A 83 21.50 -18.72 8.61
N VAL A 84 20.76 -17.67 8.26
CA VAL A 84 20.31 -16.66 9.22
C VAL A 84 19.29 -17.23 10.21
N CYS A 85 18.33 -18.04 9.74
CA CYS A 85 17.40 -18.77 10.59
C CYS A 85 18.14 -19.65 11.63
N ALA A 86 19.17 -20.39 11.20
CA ALA A 86 19.99 -21.20 12.08
C ALA A 86 20.79 -20.36 13.10
N GLN A 87 21.36 -19.22 12.67
CA GLN A 87 22.09 -18.30 13.57
C GLN A 87 21.17 -17.67 14.63
N LEU A 88 19.92 -17.40 14.27
CA LEU A 88 18.95 -16.75 15.15
C LEU A 88 18.07 -17.74 15.92
N GLY A 89 18.23 -19.05 15.68
CA GLY A 89 17.39 -20.09 16.30
C GLY A 89 15.92 -20.05 15.89
N ILE A 90 15.62 -19.50 14.70
CA ILE A 90 14.26 -19.37 14.15
C ILE A 90 14.02 -20.50 13.15
N GLU A 91 12.90 -21.21 13.25
CA GLU A 91 12.55 -22.22 12.26
C GLU A 91 12.07 -21.57 10.93
N PRO A 92 12.61 -22.00 9.77
CA PRO A 92 12.22 -21.47 8.47
C PRO A 92 10.81 -21.95 8.11
N GLY A 93 9.80 -21.10 8.29
CA GLY A 93 8.40 -21.42 7.94
C GLY A 93 7.35 -20.99 8.97
N GLN A 94 7.76 -20.40 10.10
CA GLN A 94 6.83 -19.67 10.97
C GLN A 94 6.42 -18.36 10.24
N ASN A 95 5.31 -18.43 9.50
CA ASN A 95 4.65 -17.25 8.93
C ASN A 95 4.26 -16.30 10.08
N VAL A 96 4.91 -15.15 10.12
CA VAL A 96 4.35 -13.92 10.71
C VAL A 96 3.99 -13.00 9.56
#